data_AF-A0A0S8ER11-F1
#
_entry.id   AF-A0A0S8ER11-F1
#
_cell.length_a   1.000
_cell.length_b   1.000
_cell.length_c   1.000
_cell.angle_alpha   90.00
_cell.angle_beta   90.00
_cell.angle_gamma   90.00
#
_symmetry.space_group_name_H-M   'P 1'
#
loop_
_entity.id
_entity.type
_entity.pdbx_description
1 polymer ?
#
loop_
_entity_poly.entity_id
_entity_poly.type
_entity_poly.pdbx_seq_one_letter_code
_entity_poly.pdbx_strand_id
1 'polypeptide(L)'
;MQGFLREEDEMMKAATIMAVMSAVVMLGTVARADWNVGDGHKMHYPQLPDPNGWDVRLSYFDPPAGGVGESGRILADDWKCTGTGPLNDVHFWGSWKGDLVGTIT
;
A
#
# COMPACT_ATOMS: atom_id res chain seq x y z
N MET A 1 -4.79 36.71 38.82
CA MET A 1 -5.88 35.85 38.30
C MET A 1 -5.87 35.70 36.78
N GLN A 2 -5.51 36.73 36.00
CA GLN A 2 -5.62 36.67 34.54
C GLN A 2 -4.61 35.74 33.83
N GLY A 3 -3.45 35.45 34.43
CA GLY A 3 -2.48 34.49 33.89
C GLY A 3 -2.84 33.02 34.11
N PHE A 4 -3.57 32.72 35.19
CA PHE A 4 -3.99 31.36 35.55
C PHE A 4 -5.04 30.82 34.56
N LEU A 5 -6.04 31.65 34.23
CA LEU A 5 -7.06 31.31 33.23
C LEU A 5 -6.47 31.09 31.82
N ARG A 6 -5.36 31.78 31.50
CA ARG A 6 -4.67 31.62 30.21
C ARG A 6 -3.96 30.27 30.10
N GLU A 7 -3.36 29.77 31.18
CA GLU A 7 -2.72 28.44 31.18
C GLU A 7 -3.75 27.31 31.07
N GLU A 8 -4.89 27.46 31.73
CA GLU A 8 -5.99 26.49 31.62
C GLU A 8 -6.56 26.43 30.20
N ASP A 9 -6.74 27.58 29.53
CA ASP A 9 -7.19 27.64 28.13
C ASP A 9 -6.19 27.00 27.15
N GLU A 10 -4.89 27.25 27.32
CA GLU A 10 -3.85 26.64 26.48
C GLU A 10 -3.74 25.14 26.72
N MET A 11 -3.88 24.69 27.97
CA MET A 11 -3.93 23.27 28.31
C MET A 11 -5.17 22.59 27.71
N MET A 12 -6.32 23.26 27.72
CA MET A 12 -7.57 22.73 27.12
C MET A 12 -7.44 22.60 25.59
N LYS A 13 -6.82 23.58 24.93
CA LYS A 13 -6.53 23.52 23.48
C LYS A 13 -5.57 22.38 23.15
N ALA A 14 -4.48 22.23 23.91
CA ALA A 14 -3.52 21.15 23.73
C ALA A 14 -4.18 19.77 23.91
N ALA A 15 -5.00 19.60 24.95
CA ALA A 15 -5.75 18.37 25.18
C ALA A 15 -6.72 18.05 24.03
N THR A 16 -7.40 19.07 23.51
CA THR A 16 -8.32 18.93 22.38
C THR A 16 -7.57 18.54 21.09
N ILE A 17 -6.45 19.20 20.79
CA ILE A 17 -5.61 18.89 19.63
C ILE A 17 -5.09 17.45 19.71
N MET A 18 -4.58 17.03 20.87
CA MET A 18 -4.10 15.67 21.07
C MET A 18 -5.22 14.64 20.88
N ALA A 19 -6.41 14.89 21.43
CA ALA A 19 -7.56 14.01 21.27
C ALA A 19 -7.99 13.89 19.79
N VAL A 20 -8.00 14.99 19.04
CA VAL A 20 -8.32 15.00 17.60
C VAL A 20 -7.26 14.23 16.82
N MET A 21 -5.97 14.45 17.08
CA MET A 21 -4.89 13.74 16.39
C MET A 21 -4.94 12.24 16.66
N SER A 22 -5.19 11.82 17.90
CA SER A 22 -5.38 10.40 18.23
C SER A 22 -6.59 9.79 17.52
N ALA A 23 -7.71 10.51 17.43
CA ALA A 23 -8.89 10.04 16.69
C ALA A 23 -8.61 9.89 15.19
N VAL A 24 -7.86 10.82 14.59
CA VAL A 24 -7.47 10.76 13.16
C VAL A 24 -6.55 9.57 12.89
N VAL A 25 -5.59 9.27 13.77
CA VAL A 25 -4.71 8.10 13.62
C VAL A 25 -5.50 6.78 13.68
N MET A 26 -6.50 6.70 14.56
CA MET A 26 -7.35 5.51 14.68
C MET A 26 -8.29 5.29 13.47
N LEU A 27 -8.58 6.35 12.70
CA LEU A 27 -9.41 6.28 11.49
C LEU A 27 -8.62 5.92 10.23
N GLY A 28 -7.28 5.82 10.32
CA GLY A 28 -6.45 5.37 9.20
C GLY A 28 -6.76 3.92 8.84
N THR A 29 -7.22 3.68 7.61
CA THR A 29 -7.31 2.34 7.06
C THR A 29 -5.90 1.79 6.87
N VAL A 30 -5.56 0.72 7.57
CA VAL A 30 -4.36 -0.07 7.25
C VAL A 30 -4.59 -0.80 5.93
N ALA A 31 -3.75 -0.56 4.94
CA ALA A 31 -3.66 -1.43 3.76
C ALA A 31 -3.34 -2.85 4.26
N ARG A 32 -4.23 -3.80 3.98
CA ARG A 32 -4.04 -5.20 4.34
C ARG A 32 -3.95 -6.01 3.06
N ALA A 33 -3.10 -7.02 3.05
CA ALA A 33 -3.07 -7.97 1.93
C ALA A 33 -4.22 -8.98 2.05
N ASP A 34 -5.46 -8.52 2.10
CA ASP A 34 -6.67 -9.33 2.40
C ASP A 34 -7.72 -9.34 1.29
N TRP A 35 -7.42 -8.74 0.13
CA TRP A 35 -8.33 -8.68 -1.02
C TRP A 35 -8.74 -10.08 -1.51
N ASN A 36 -10.03 -10.28 -1.74
CA ASN A 36 -10.64 -11.50 -2.23
C ASN A 36 -11.34 -11.31 -3.59
N VAL A 37 -11.55 -12.42 -4.31
CA VAL A 37 -12.33 -12.42 -5.55
C VAL A 37 -13.76 -11.94 -5.28
N GLY A 38 -14.07 -10.73 -5.74
CA GLY A 38 -15.37 -10.07 -5.52
C GLY A 38 -15.25 -8.71 -4.85
N ASP A 39 -14.10 -8.42 -4.23
CA ASP A 39 -13.83 -7.10 -3.67
C ASP A 39 -13.73 -6.04 -4.78
N GLY A 40 -14.07 -4.80 -4.41
CA GLY A 40 -14.00 -3.66 -5.31
C GLY A 40 -12.58 -3.44 -5.82
N HIS A 41 -12.45 -3.02 -7.07
CA HIS A 41 -11.16 -2.66 -7.67
C HIS A 41 -11.36 -1.51 -8.66
N LYS A 42 -10.33 -0.67 -8.81
CA LYS A 42 -10.37 0.52 -9.68
C LYS A 42 -9.78 0.30 -11.07
N MET A 43 -9.17 -0.86 -11.33
CA MET A 43 -8.63 -1.20 -12.65
C MET A 43 -9.71 -1.70 -13.60
N HIS A 44 -9.51 -1.53 -14.92
CA HIS A 44 -10.46 -1.98 -15.94
C HIS A 44 -10.73 -3.50 -15.88
N TYR A 45 -9.68 -4.29 -15.65
CA TYR A 45 -9.81 -5.73 -15.39
C TYR A 45 -8.88 -6.15 -14.26
N PRO A 46 -9.41 -6.79 -13.20
CA PRO A 46 -8.59 -7.29 -12.12
C PRO A 46 -7.71 -8.44 -12.61
N GLN A 47 -6.41 -8.32 -12.40
CA GLN A 47 -5.48 -9.42 -12.65
C GLN A 47 -5.54 -10.38 -11.45
N LEU A 48 -6.32 -11.45 -11.59
CA LEU A 48 -6.44 -12.50 -10.58
C LEU A 48 -5.18 -13.39 -10.58
N PRO A 49 -4.84 -14.03 -9.46
CA PRO A 49 -3.75 -15.00 -9.45
C PRO A 49 -4.14 -16.20 -10.32
N ASP A 50 -3.25 -16.58 -11.24
CA ASP A 50 -3.37 -17.81 -12.03
C ASP A 50 -2.21 -18.75 -11.68
N PRO A 51 -2.43 -19.76 -10.83
CA PRO A 51 -1.39 -20.73 -10.45
C PRO A 51 -0.84 -21.55 -11.61
N ASN A 52 -1.55 -21.61 -12.74
CA ASN A 52 -1.10 -22.30 -13.96
C ASN A 52 -0.63 -21.31 -15.04
N GLY A 53 -0.63 -20.02 -14.72
CA GLY A 53 -0.22 -18.95 -15.62
C GLY A 53 1.30 -18.80 -15.72
N TRP A 54 1.71 -17.77 -16.44
CA TRP A 54 3.12 -17.40 -16.54
C TRP A 54 3.43 -16.25 -15.60
N ASP A 55 4.40 -16.45 -14.72
CA ASP A 55 4.86 -15.41 -13.81
C ASP A 55 5.72 -14.38 -14.53
N VAL A 56 5.49 -13.11 -14.19
CA VAL A 56 6.37 -12.02 -14.60
C VAL A 56 7.45 -11.84 -13.54
N ARG A 57 8.70 -12.07 -13.93
CA ARG A 57 9.87 -11.97 -13.06
C ARG A 57 10.09 -10.53 -12.57
N LEU A 58 9.91 -10.27 -11.28
CA LEU A 58 10.13 -8.97 -10.62
C LEU A 58 11.55 -8.80 -10.02
N SER A 59 12.35 -9.86 -9.92
CA SER A 59 13.64 -9.84 -9.19
C SER A 59 14.64 -8.79 -9.69
N TYR A 60 15.25 -8.06 -8.75
CA TYR A 60 16.26 -7.01 -9.00
C TYR A 60 17.65 -7.57 -9.35
N PHE A 61 18.02 -8.73 -8.78
CA PHE A 61 19.31 -9.39 -9.01
C PHE A 61 19.10 -10.73 -9.71
N ASP A 62 19.05 -10.72 -11.04
CA ASP A 62 19.26 -11.94 -11.81
C ASP A 62 20.59 -11.85 -12.56
N PRO A 63 21.45 -12.89 -12.49
CA PRO A 63 22.62 -12.97 -13.37
C PRO A 63 22.13 -13.00 -14.82
N PRO A 64 22.81 -12.32 -15.77
CA PRO A 64 22.23 -12.06 -17.07
C PRO A 64 22.11 -13.37 -17.85
N ALA A 65 20.88 -13.86 -18.04
CA ALA A 65 20.57 -14.67 -19.20
C ALA A 65 20.38 -13.70 -20.38
N GLY A 66 21.48 -13.18 -20.93
CA GLY A 66 21.45 -12.37 -22.16
C GLY A 66 21.89 -10.91 -22.06
N GLY A 67 22.55 -10.48 -20.99
CA GLY A 67 23.40 -9.29 -21.02
C GLY A 67 22.70 -7.95 -21.26
N VAL A 68 21.91 -7.49 -20.29
CA VAL A 68 21.87 -6.07 -19.89
C VAL A 68 21.48 -6.06 -18.42
N GLY A 69 22.46 -5.75 -17.57
CA GLY A 69 22.24 -5.55 -16.15
C GLY A 69 21.67 -4.17 -15.94
N GLU A 70 20.35 -4.05 -15.93
CA GLU A 70 19.68 -2.78 -15.70
C GLU A 70 18.48 -3.00 -14.79
N SER A 71 18.59 -2.37 -13.62
CA SER A 71 17.55 -1.71 -12.81
C SER A 71 16.17 -2.38 -12.72
N GLY A 72 15.69 -2.55 -11.48
CA GLY A 72 14.42 -3.20 -11.13
C GLY A 72 13.29 -3.01 -12.14
N ARG A 73 12.64 -4.13 -12.50
CA ARG A 73 11.55 -4.11 -13.47
C ARG A 73 10.37 -3.36 -12.89
N ILE A 74 9.88 -2.37 -13.62
CA ILE A 74 8.62 -1.69 -13.31
C ILE A 74 7.50 -2.60 -13.78
N LEU A 75 6.66 -3.06 -12.86
CA LEU A 75 5.41 -3.75 -13.18
C LEU A 75 4.23 -2.80 -13.04
N ALA A 76 3.15 -3.09 -13.76
CA ALA A 76 1.85 -2.43 -13.63
C ALA A 76 1.83 -0.91 -13.93
N ASP A 77 2.55 -0.46 -14.97
CA ASP A 77 2.62 0.95 -15.37
C ASP A 77 1.31 1.49 -15.98
N ASP A 78 0.51 0.62 -16.62
CA ASP A 78 -0.64 1.04 -17.43
C ASP A 78 -2.02 0.62 -16.86
N TRP A 79 -2.25 0.76 -15.55
CA TRP A 79 -3.64 0.61 -15.08
C TRP A 79 -4.48 1.82 -15.52
N LYS A 80 -5.58 1.57 -16.20
CA LYS A 80 -6.61 2.59 -16.44
C LYS A 80 -7.61 2.57 -15.29
N CYS A 81 -7.66 3.66 -14.53
CA CYS A 81 -8.71 3.84 -13.51
C CYS A 81 -10.09 3.90 -14.17
N THR A 82 -11.04 3.14 -13.62
CA THR A 82 -12.46 3.12 -14.06
C THR A 82 -13.36 4.06 -13.27
N GLY A 83 -12.86 4.65 -12.18
CA GLY A 83 -13.61 5.55 -11.32
C GLY A 83 -12.76 6.67 -10.73
N THR A 84 -13.44 7.70 -10.20
CA THR A 84 -12.82 8.85 -9.54
C THR A 84 -12.56 8.58 -8.04
N GLY A 85 -11.87 9.50 -7.37
CA GLY A 85 -11.55 9.42 -5.94
C GLY A 85 -10.20 8.73 -5.64
N PRO A 86 -9.78 8.72 -4.36
CA PRO A 86 -8.43 8.28 -3.97
C PRO A 86 -8.19 6.78 -4.15
N LEU A 87 -6.94 6.40 -4.39
CA LEU A 87 -6.48 5.01 -4.33
C LEU A 87 -6.02 4.75 -2.90
N ASN A 88 -6.76 3.91 -2.19
CA ASN A 88 -6.51 3.67 -0.77
C ASN A 88 -5.68 2.40 -0.52
N ASP A 89 -5.65 1.48 -1.50
CA ASP A 89 -4.95 0.20 -1.37
C ASP A 89 -4.52 -0.33 -2.73
N VAL A 90 -3.43 -1.12 -2.74
CA VAL A 90 -2.88 -1.84 -3.90
C VAL A 90 -2.43 -3.21 -3.44
N HIS A 91 -3.00 -4.26 -4.03
CA HIS A 91 -2.65 -5.65 -3.74
C HIS A 91 -1.90 -6.25 -4.93
N PHE A 92 -0.81 -6.95 -4.63
CA PHE A 92 -0.05 -7.71 -5.61
C PHE A 92 -0.16 -9.20 -5.31
N TRP A 93 -0.30 -9.98 -6.37
CA TRP A 93 -0.08 -11.42 -6.34
C TRP A 93 1.36 -11.71 -6.79
N GLY A 94 1.99 -12.68 -6.16
CA GLY A 94 3.34 -13.09 -6.52
C GLY A 94 3.57 -14.55 -6.19
N SER A 95 4.43 -15.17 -6.97
CA SER A 95 4.96 -16.50 -6.71
C SER A 95 6.44 -16.41 -6.34
N TRP A 96 6.95 -17.47 -5.72
CA TRP A 96 8.36 -17.62 -5.45
C TRP A 96 8.95 -18.62 -6.43
N LYS A 97 10.13 -18.31 -6.97
CA LYS A 97 10.82 -19.22 -7.87
C LYS A 97 11.12 -20.54 -7.16
N GLY A 98 10.49 -21.62 -7.63
CA GLY A 98 10.60 -22.95 -7.02
C GLY A 98 10.02 -23.05 -5.61
N ASP A 99 9.02 -22.20 -5.28
CA ASP A 99 8.39 -22.12 -3.97
C ASP A 99 9.35 -21.77 -2.82
N LEU A 100 10.51 -21.21 -3.14
CA LEU A 100 11.50 -20.75 -2.18
C LEU A 100 11.12 -19.35 -1.66
N VAL A 101 10.30 -19.32 -0.61
CA VAL A 101 9.83 -18.09 0.01
C VAL A 101 10.99 -17.25 0.55
N GLY A 102 11.14 -16.04 0.03
CA GLY A 102 12.09 -15.04 0.49
C GLY A 102 11.45 -13.97 1.38
N THR A 103 12.27 -13.04 1.87
CA THR A 103 11.78 -11.86 2.60
C THR A 103 11.38 -10.76 1.61
N ILE A 104 10.15 -10.27 1.72
CA ILE A 104 9.70 -9.03 1.07
C ILE A 104 10.04 -7.88 2.03
N THR A 105 10.87 -6.95 1.59
CA THR A 105 11.32 -5.78 2.37
C THR A 105 10.95 -4.49 1.70
#